data_AF-A0A926DSG3-F1
#
_entry.id   AF-A0A926DSG3-F1
#
_cell.length_a   1.000
_cell.length_b   1.000
_cell.length_c   1.000
_cell.angle_alpha   90.00
_cell.angle_beta   90.00
_cell.angle_gamma   90.00
#
_symmetry.space_group_name_H-M   'P 1'
#
loop_
_entity.id
_entity.type
_entity.pdbx_description
1 polymer ?
#
loop_
_entity_poly.entity_id
_entity_poly.type
_entity_poly.pdbx_seq_one_letter_code
_entity_poly.pdbx_strand_id
1 'polypeptide(L)'
;MKKVCILIMLLACLAGCSQKAVDLDPQTAAKTLSDSSTGDSPLSKLDLDAALSLYGLTSEEVADASLYIGNSGTVDEVSVWKAVSDSAANTIEDRIRDRIATQKDVYADYRPDEIPKLNNAVVARRGQFVILFIDGDWKAAQKAVDSLF
;
A
#
# COMPACT_ATOMS: atom_id res chain seq x y z
N MET A 1 47.50 -20.73 -39.46
CA MET A 1 47.06 -20.74 -38.04
C MET A 1 46.92 -19.27 -37.64
N LYS A 2 45.83 -18.69 -37.17
CA LYS A 2 44.57 -19.20 -36.58
C LYS A 2 43.43 -18.27 -37.02
N LYS A 3 42.26 -18.86 -37.30
CA LYS A 3 40.97 -18.17 -37.42
C LYS A 3 40.56 -17.69 -36.02
N VAL A 4 40.11 -16.44 -35.86
CA VAL A 4 39.22 -16.00 -34.76
C VAL A 4 38.41 -14.81 -35.31
N CYS A 5 37.29 -15.04 -35.99
CA CYS A 5 35.93 -15.13 -35.45
C CYS A 5 35.42 -13.82 -34.82
N ILE A 6 34.71 -13.07 -35.68
CA ILE A 6 33.67 -12.08 -35.35
C ILE A 6 32.60 -12.76 -34.48
N LEU A 7 32.17 -12.11 -33.39
CA LEU A 7 30.97 -12.44 -32.62
C LEU A 7 30.36 -11.11 -32.12
N ILE A 8 29.51 -10.46 -32.91
CA ILE A 8 28.04 -10.48 -32.79
C ILE A 8 27.56 -10.20 -31.36
N MET A 9 27.29 -8.91 -31.12
CA MET A 9 26.11 -8.35 -30.45
C MET A 9 25.18 -9.35 -29.75
N LEU A 10 25.17 -9.33 -28.41
CA LEU A 10 24.00 -9.70 -27.61
C LEU A 10 23.55 -8.44 -26.86
N LEU A 11 22.65 -7.67 -27.50
CA LEU A 11 21.70 -6.85 -26.76
C LEU A 11 20.88 -7.84 -25.94
N ALA A 12 21.15 -7.91 -24.64
CA ALA A 12 20.26 -8.56 -23.71
C ALA A 12 18.97 -7.72 -23.68
N CYS A 13 18.00 -8.13 -24.48
CA CYS A 13 16.61 -7.75 -24.28
C CYS A 13 16.27 -8.13 -22.84
N LEU A 14 16.24 -7.16 -21.93
CA LEU A 14 15.43 -7.27 -20.73
C LEU A 14 13.98 -7.36 -21.20
N ALA A 15 13.54 -8.57 -21.51
CA ALA A 15 12.15 -8.94 -21.43
C ALA A 15 11.78 -8.96 -19.94
N GLY A 16 11.84 -7.79 -19.29
CA GLY A 16 11.05 -7.57 -18.10
C GLY A 16 9.61 -7.77 -18.54
N CYS A 17 8.91 -8.71 -17.91
CA CYS A 17 7.47 -8.86 -18.08
C CYS A 17 6.87 -7.46 -18.11
N SER A 18 6.30 -7.08 -19.25
CA SER A 18 5.53 -5.85 -19.35
C SER A 18 4.24 -6.11 -18.58
N GLN A 19 4.34 -6.11 -17.25
CA GLN A 19 3.21 -5.88 -16.38
C GLN A 19 2.69 -4.53 -16.81
N LYS A 20 1.49 -4.55 -17.40
CA LYS A 20 0.77 -3.36 -17.85
C LYS A 20 0.90 -2.31 -16.74
N ALA A 21 1.41 -1.13 -17.08
CA ALA A 21 1.54 -0.05 -16.11
C ALA A 21 0.15 0.18 -15.50
N VAL A 22 0.05 -0.04 -14.18
CA VAL A 22 -1.16 0.27 -13.43
C VAL A 22 -1.22 1.79 -13.36
N ASP A 23 -2.26 2.37 -13.93
CA ASP A 23 -2.55 3.80 -13.79
C ASP A 23 -3.68 3.96 -12.77
N LEU A 24 -3.30 3.89 -11.50
CA LEU A 24 -4.20 4.05 -10.37
C LEU A 24 -4.15 5.51 -9.91
N ASP A 25 -5.32 6.14 -9.76
CA ASP A 25 -5.46 7.44 -9.09
C ASP A 25 -5.65 7.21 -7.58
N PRO A 26 -4.68 7.60 -6.71
CA PRO A 26 -4.78 7.34 -5.27
C PRO A 26 -6.04 7.91 -4.62
N GLN A 27 -6.52 9.07 -5.08
CA GLN A 27 -7.70 9.73 -4.51
C GLN A 27 -8.97 8.92 -4.77
N THR A 28 -9.19 8.52 -6.02
CA THR A 28 -10.34 7.71 -6.43
C THR A 28 -10.26 6.32 -5.82
N ALA A 29 -9.09 5.69 -5.86
CA ALA A 29 -8.88 4.34 -5.33
C ALA A 29 -9.15 4.28 -3.82
N ALA A 30 -8.54 5.17 -3.03
CA ALA A 30 -8.76 5.18 -1.58
C ALA A 30 -10.21 5.49 -1.25
N LYS A 31 -10.87 6.40 -1.97
CA LYS A 31 -12.29 6.66 -1.78
C LYS A 31 -13.16 5.44 -2.09
N THR A 32 -12.90 4.74 -3.19
CA THR A 32 -13.64 3.52 -3.54
C THR A 32 -13.48 2.43 -2.48
N LEU A 33 -12.25 2.22 -1.99
CA LEU A 33 -12.00 1.28 -0.91
C LEU A 33 -12.69 1.73 0.39
N SER A 34 -12.60 3.01 0.76
CA SER A 34 -13.24 3.53 1.98
C SER A 34 -14.76 3.43 1.93
N ASP A 35 -15.37 3.71 0.77
CA ASP A 35 -16.82 3.58 0.57
C ASP A 35 -17.28 2.11 0.64
N SER A 36 -16.37 1.16 0.39
CA SER A 36 -16.63 -0.29 0.50
C SER A 36 -16.37 -0.87 1.89
N SER A 37 -15.83 -0.08 2.81
CA SER A 37 -15.49 -0.54 4.16
C SER A 37 -16.72 -1.00 4.92
N THR A 38 -16.57 -2.12 5.62
CA THR A 38 -17.57 -2.69 6.53
C THR A 38 -17.09 -2.68 7.97
N GLY A 39 -16.03 -1.92 8.26
CA GLY A 39 -15.46 -1.75 9.59
C GLY A 39 -16.41 -1.10 10.59
N ASP A 40 -15.94 -1.00 11.84
CA ASP A 40 -16.79 -0.66 12.98
C ASP A 40 -17.06 0.84 13.12
N SER A 41 -16.44 1.66 12.28
CA SER A 41 -16.56 3.11 12.33
C SER A 41 -16.50 3.74 10.93
N PRO A 42 -17.19 4.87 10.71
CA PRO A 42 -17.01 5.66 9.50
C PRO A 42 -15.55 6.08 9.35
N LEU A 43 -15.02 5.96 8.13
CA LEU A 43 -13.68 6.43 7.82
C LEU A 43 -13.69 7.92 7.45
N SER A 44 -12.72 8.67 7.97
CA SER A 44 -12.52 10.09 7.69
C SER A 44 -11.22 10.31 6.93
N LYS A 45 -11.27 11.15 5.90
CA LYS A 45 -10.09 11.49 5.09
C LYS A 45 -9.09 12.31 5.91
N LEU A 46 -7.81 11.96 5.85
CA LEU A 46 -6.72 12.83 6.31
C LEU A 46 -6.18 13.69 5.17
N ASP A 47 -5.70 14.88 5.51
CA ASP A 47 -4.85 15.64 4.58
C ASP A 47 -3.50 14.93 4.39
N LEU A 48 -2.80 15.31 3.32
CA LEU A 48 -1.56 14.65 2.91
C LEU A 48 -0.44 14.79 3.95
N ASP A 49 -0.30 15.96 4.58
CA ASP A 49 0.77 16.22 5.54
C ASP A 49 0.58 15.37 6.81
N ALA A 50 -0.67 15.23 7.27
CA ALA A 50 -1.05 14.35 8.35
C ALA A 50 -0.79 12.88 8.00
N ALA A 51 -1.13 12.44 6.78
CA ALA A 51 -0.87 11.08 6.32
C ALA A 51 0.64 10.77 6.25
N LEU A 52 1.44 11.68 5.70
CA LEU A 52 2.90 11.55 5.64
C LEU A 52 3.50 11.44 7.05
N SER A 53 3.08 12.33 7.96
CA SER A 53 3.52 12.33 9.35
C SER A 53 3.15 11.03 10.08
N LEU A 54 1.95 10.52 9.85
CA LEU A 54 1.43 9.29 10.47
C LEU A 54 2.27 8.05 10.14
N TYR A 55 2.89 8.03 8.96
CA TYR A 55 3.71 6.93 8.46
C TYR A 55 5.22 7.19 8.57
N GLY A 56 5.64 8.38 9.01
CA GLY A 56 7.05 8.77 9.01
C GLY A 56 7.63 8.83 7.60
N LEU A 57 6.84 9.31 6.64
CA LEU A 57 7.19 9.49 5.22
C LEU A 57 7.36 10.96 4.89
N THR A 58 8.02 11.24 3.77
CA THR A 58 8.19 12.60 3.24
C THR A 58 7.68 12.71 1.80
N SER A 59 7.49 13.96 1.33
CA SER A 59 7.13 14.24 -0.06
C SER A 59 8.21 13.87 -1.07
N GLU A 60 9.44 13.57 -0.62
CA GLU A 60 10.51 13.04 -1.49
C GLU A 60 10.27 11.57 -1.85
N GLU A 61 9.47 10.85 -1.07
CA GLU A 61 9.17 9.42 -1.27
C GLU A 61 7.83 9.21 -1.99
N VAL A 62 6.90 10.16 -1.85
CA VAL A 62 5.49 10.05 -2.25
C VAL A 62 5.16 11.05 -3.34
N ALA A 63 4.73 10.54 -4.50
CA ALA A 63 4.25 11.34 -5.63
C ALA A 63 2.80 11.79 -5.45
N ASP A 64 1.95 10.93 -4.89
CA ASP A 64 0.56 11.22 -4.51
C ASP A 64 0.08 10.17 -3.50
N ALA A 65 -0.88 10.52 -2.65
CA ALA A 65 -1.47 9.60 -1.69
C ALA A 65 -2.85 10.05 -1.23
N SER A 66 -3.65 9.08 -0.76
CA SER A 66 -4.93 9.35 -0.12
C SER A 66 -5.16 8.35 1.01
N LEU A 67 -5.59 8.86 2.17
CA LEU A 67 -5.71 8.10 3.40
C LEU A 67 -7.04 8.39 4.09
N TYR A 68 -7.67 7.33 4.59
CA TYR A 68 -8.91 7.36 5.36
C TYR A 68 -8.73 6.52 6.61
N ILE A 69 -9.06 7.07 7.78
CA ILE A 69 -8.89 6.40 9.07
C ILE A 69 -10.20 6.40 9.87
N GLY A 70 -10.43 5.32 10.61
CA GLY A 70 -11.56 5.20 11.53
C GLY A 70 -11.47 6.13 12.74
N ASN A 71 -12.53 6.12 13.55
CA ASN A 71 -12.60 6.93 14.75
C ASN A 71 -11.60 6.48 15.83
N SER A 72 -11.40 7.32 16.85
CA SER A 72 -10.57 6.95 18.01
C SER A 72 -11.02 5.61 18.60
N GLY A 73 -10.10 4.65 18.67
CA GLY A 73 -10.32 3.35 19.28
C GLY A 73 -10.69 2.22 18.32
N THR A 74 -10.75 2.46 17.00
CA THR A 74 -10.72 1.40 15.98
C THR A 74 -9.38 1.40 15.27
N VAL A 75 -9.10 0.38 14.46
CA VAL A 75 -7.92 0.30 13.59
C VAL A 75 -8.29 0.30 12.10
N ASP A 76 -9.58 0.53 11.79
CA ASP A 76 -10.07 0.54 10.42
C ASP A 76 -9.36 1.66 9.64
N GLU A 77 -8.77 1.30 8.50
CA GLU A 77 -7.89 2.21 7.76
C GLU A 77 -7.77 1.81 6.30
N VAL A 78 -7.78 2.80 5.42
CA VAL A 78 -7.45 2.66 4.00
C VAL A 78 -6.35 3.65 3.66
N SER A 79 -5.27 3.18 3.04
CA SER A 79 -4.25 4.04 2.47
C SER A 79 -3.87 3.59 1.07
N VAL A 80 -3.74 4.54 0.15
CA VAL A 80 -3.22 4.30 -1.20
C VAL A 80 -2.11 5.30 -1.47
N TRP A 81 -0.94 4.78 -1.82
CA TRP A 81 0.27 5.54 -2.03
C TRP A 81 0.81 5.31 -3.43
N LYS A 82 1.17 6.38 -4.12
CA LYS A 82 1.97 6.35 -5.35
C LYS A 82 3.37 6.84 -5.01
N ALA A 83 4.35 5.94 -5.03
CA ALA A 83 5.74 6.24 -4.77
C ALA A 83 6.41 6.96 -5.95
N VAL A 84 7.43 7.77 -5.69
CA VAL A 84 8.23 8.42 -6.75
C VAL A 84 9.10 7.42 -7.53
N SER A 85 9.38 6.24 -6.95
CA SER A 85 10.23 5.19 -7.51
C SER A 85 9.88 3.82 -6.93
N ASP A 86 10.38 2.75 -7.55
CA ASP A 86 10.21 1.40 -6.99
C ASP A 86 10.93 1.23 -5.64
N SER A 87 12.08 1.87 -5.45
CA SER A 87 12.77 1.89 -4.15
C SER A 87 11.92 2.58 -3.08
N ALA A 88 11.32 3.73 -3.40
CA ALA A 88 10.42 4.42 -2.48
C ALA A 88 9.16 3.60 -2.18
N ALA A 89 8.66 2.81 -3.14
CA ALA A 89 7.55 1.89 -2.90
C ALA A 89 7.91 0.78 -1.89
N ASN A 90 9.15 0.26 -1.92
CA ASN A 90 9.63 -0.63 -0.86
C ASN A 90 9.60 0.07 0.51
N THR A 91 10.13 1.29 0.60
CA THR A 91 10.14 2.06 1.85
C THR A 91 8.72 2.29 2.39
N ILE A 92 7.77 2.66 1.54
CA ILE A 92 6.37 2.86 1.92
C ILE A 92 5.74 1.56 2.42
N GLU A 93 6.00 0.44 1.75
CA GLU A 93 5.52 -0.87 2.21
C GLU A 93 6.08 -1.23 3.59
N ASP A 94 7.36 -0.97 3.85
CA ASP A 94 7.98 -1.16 5.16
C ASP A 94 7.32 -0.27 6.22
N ARG A 95 7.06 1.02 5.92
CA ARG A 95 6.35 1.93 6.83
C ARG A 95 4.93 1.48 7.15
N ILE A 96 4.21 0.92 6.17
CA ILE A 96 2.89 0.32 6.41
C ILE A 96 3.00 -0.85 7.38
N ARG A 97 4.00 -1.72 7.21
CA ARG A 97 4.21 -2.88 8.09
C ARG A 97 4.61 -2.46 9.50
N ASP A 98 5.48 -1.46 9.64
CA ASP A 98 5.86 -0.86 10.93
C ASP A 98 4.64 -0.30 11.66
N ARG A 99 3.76 0.41 10.93
CA ARG A 99 2.50 0.94 11.48
C ARG A 99 1.58 -0.18 11.98
N ILE A 100 1.40 -1.24 11.20
CA ILE A 100 0.58 -2.40 11.62
C ILE A 100 1.18 -3.05 12.87
N ALA A 101 2.50 -3.25 12.92
CA ALA A 101 3.17 -3.83 14.08
C ALA A 101 2.98 -2.95 15.34
N THR A 102 3.21 -1.64 15.21
CA THR A 102 2.99 -0.68 16.29
C THR A 102 1.55 -0.70 16.79
N GLN A 103 0.57 -0.74 15.89
CA GLN A 103 -0.84 -0.84 16.27
C GLN A 103 -1.14 -2.16 17.00
N LYS A 104 -0.51 -3.28 16.62
CA LYS A 104 -0.70 -4.56 17.32
C LYS A 104 -0.21 -4.49 18.76
N ASP A 105 0.96 -3.89 18.97
CA ASP A 105 1.51 -3.72 20.32
C ASP A 105 0.61 -2.85 21.20
N VAL A 106 0.10 -1.74 20.65
CA VAL A 106 -0.79 -0.82 21.38
C VAL A 106 -2.15 -1.47 21.68
N TYR A 107 -2.78 -2.08 20.67
CA TYR A 107 -4.14 -2.61 20.79
C TYR A 107 -4.21 -3.95 21.50
N ALA A 108 -3.08 -4.64 21.69
CA ALA A 108 -3.03 -5.89 22.45
C ALA A 108 -3.48 -5.70 23.90
N ASP A 109 -3.14 -4.55 24.51
CA ASP A 109 -3.57 -4.21 25.87
C ASP A 109 -4.77 -3.27 25.88
N TYR A 110 -4.86 -2.35 24.90
CA TYR A 110 -5.91 -1.33 24.88
C TYR A 110 -7.27 -1.88 24.43
N ARG A 111 -7.30 -2.66 23.35
CA ARG A 111 -8.53 -3.16 22.73
C ARG A 111 -8.28 -4.43 21.91
N PRO A 112 -8.14 -5.60 22.58
CA PRO A 112 -7.71 -6.85 21.94
C PRO A 112 -8.63 -7.33 20.81
N ASP A 113 -9.90 -6.92 20.79
CA ASP A 113 -10.88 -7.23 19.74
C ASP A 113 -10.53 -6.65 18.36
N GLU A 114 -9.64 -5.65 18.28
CA GLU A 114 -9.16 -5.10 17.02
C GLU A 114 -7.96 -5.90 16.44
N ILE A 115 -7.26 -6.69 17.25
CA ILE A 115 -6.07 -7.47 16.83
C ILE A 115 -6.35 -8.39 15.63
N PRO A 116 -7.49 -9.09 15.53
CA PRO A 116 -7.81 -9.88 14.34
C PRO A 116 -7.81 -9.07 13.05
N LYS A 117 -8.25 -7.80 13.06
CA LYS A 117 -8.21 -6.95 11.87
C LYS A 117 -6.77 -6.62 11.47
N LEU A 118 -5.91 -6.29 12.44
CA LEU A 118 -4.48 -6.04 12.19
C LEU A 118 -3.73 -7.28 11.72
N ASN A 119 -4.10 -8.47 12.18
CA ASN A 119 -3.52 -9.73 11.73
C ASN A 119 -3.90 -10.07 10.29
N ASN A 120 -5.07 -9.63 9.85
CA ASN A 120 -5.58 -9.82 8.49
C ASN A 120 -5.50 -8.55 7.64
N ALA A 121 -4.71 -7.56 8.05
CA ALA A 121 -4.53 -6.32 7.30
C ALA A 121 -4.06 -6.63 5.87
N VAL A 122 -4.79 -6.11 4.89
CA VAL A 122 -4.47 -6.31 3.48
C VAL A 122 -3.43 -5.28 3.09
N VAL A 123 -2.22 -5.77 2.77
CA VAL A 123 -1.13 -4.94 2.23
C VAL A 123 -0.80 -5.45 0.83
N ALA A 124 -0.92 -4.58 -0.16
CA ALA A 124 -0.67 -4.93 -1.56
C ALA A 124 0.25 -3.91 -2.22
N ARG A 125 1.16 -4.41 -3.05
CA ARG A 125 2.02 -3.58 -3.91
C ARG A 125 1.98 -4.06 -5.36
N ARG A 126 1.93 -3.09 -6.28
CA ARG A 126 2.13 -3.29 -7.73
C ARG A 126 2.93 -2.13 -8.30
N GLY A 127 4.17 -2.39 -8.69
CA GLY A 127 5.10 -1.35 -9.11
C GLY A 127 5.26 -0.28 -8.03
N GLN A 128 4.95 0.97 -8.38
CA GLN A 128 5.07 2.13 -7.50
C GLN A 128 3.85 2.33 -6.57
N PHE A 129 2.80 1.51 -6.68
CA PHE A 129 1.61 1.64 -5.86
C PHE A 129 1.64 0.71 -4.67
N VAL A 130 1.34 1.24 -3.47
CA VAL A 130 1.24 0.48 -2.22
C VAL A 130 -0.09 0.81 -1.55
N ILE A 131 -0.81 -0.20 -1.11
CA ILE A 131 -2.16 -0.09 -0.53
C ILE A 131 -2.20 -0.80 0.82
N LEU A 132 -2.82 -0.15 1.82
CA LEU A 132 -3.30 -0.77 3.05
C LEU A 132 -4.83 -0.75 3.05
N PHE A 133 -5.45 -1.86 3.45
CA PHE A 133 -6.86 -1.90 3.83
C PHE A 133 -7.02 -2.78 5.08
N ILE A 134 -7.35 -2.15 6.20
CA ILE A 134 -7.74 -2.79 7.46
C ILE A 134 -9.26 -2.65 7.59
N ASP A 135 -9.95 -3.79 7.59
CA ASP A 135 -11.42 -3.87 7.66
C ASP A 135 -11.87 -5.08 8.49
N GLY A 136 -13.12 -5.06 8.95
CA GLY A 136 -13.75 -6.20 9.61
C GLY A 136 -13.89 -7.43 8.70
N ASP A 137 -14.15 -7.23 7.41
CA ASP A 137 -14.16 -8.30 6.40
C ASP A 137 -12.92 -8.24 5.50
N TRP A 138 -11.82 -8.81 6.00
CA TRP A 138 -10.55 -8.82 5.27
C TRP A 138 -10.62 -9.53 3.91
N LYS A 139 -11.57 -10.47 3.71
CA LYS A 139 -11.72 -11.15 2.42
C LYS A 139 -12.38 -10.24 1.40
N ALA A 140 -13.40 -9.49 1.81
CA ALA A 140 -13.98 -8.43 0.99
C ALA A 140 -12.95 -7.34 0.69
N ALA A 141 -12.17 -6.92 1.69
CA ALA A 141 -11.07 -5.96 1.53
C ALA A 141 -10.03 -6.45 0.51
N GLN A 142 -9.57 -7.70 0.61
CA GLN A 142 -8.61 -8.28 -0.33
C GLN A 142 -9.17 -8.27 -1.75
N LYS A 143 -10.43 -8.69 -1.93
CA LYS A 143 -11.08 -8.69 -3.25
C LYS A 143 -11.21 -7.27 -3.82
N ALA A 144 -11.54 -6.28 -2.99
CA ALA A 144 -11.63 -4.89 -3.40
C ALA A 144 -10.26 -4.36 -3.87
N VAL A 145 -9.19 -4.63 -3.12
CA VAL A 145 -7.82 -4.26 -3.48
C VAL A 145 -7.36 -4.97 -4.75
N ASP A 146 -7.60 -6.27 -4.89
CA ASP A 146 -7.23 -7.04 -6.08
C ASP A 146 -7.93 -6.52 -7.34
N SER A 147 -9.13 -5.95 -7.21
CA SER A 147 -9.88 -5.39 -8.34
C SER A 147 -9.32 -4.06 -8.85
N LEU A 148 -8.36 -3.45 -8.14
CA LEU A 148 -7.68 -2.23 -8.56
C LEU A 148 -6.46 -2.49 -9.47
N PHE A 149 -6.04 -3.76 -9.60
CA PHE A 149 -4.84 -4.18 -10.32
C PHE A 149 -5.17 -5.11 -11.50
#